data_AF-A0A7J6RFL5-F1
#
_entry.id   AF-A0A7J6RFL5-F1
#
_cell.length_a   1.000
_cell.length_b   1.000
_cell.length_c   1.000
_cell.angle_alpha   90.00
_cell.angle_beta   90.00
_cell.angle_gamma   90.00
#
_symmetry.space_group_name_H-M   'P 1'
#
loop_
_entity.id
_entity.type
_entity.pdbx_description
1 polymer ?
#
loop_
_entity_poly.entity_id
_entity_poly.type
_entity_poly.pdbx_seq_one_letter_code
_entity_poly.pdbx_strand_id
1 'polypeptide(L)'
;PDLDNEDSPVLEIKKSLPKARIPLLKVTHVPSQTPIDLVIHLGHPIVSSWFLRDIVQVSGVGKKLIELVRNWGASKNITRADAGMLPKYGYSLLVVAFLQRKGLLPANLFPIEEEEAVPKAKRPRLLATGLDPTTYYTEGELIRFVAL
;
A
#
# COMPACT_ATOMS: atom_id res chain seq x y z
N PRO A 1 32.79 -30.06 -23.32
CA PRO A 1 31.37 -30.47 -23.53
C PRO A 1 30.80 -30.87 -22.16
N ASP A 2 30.11 -29.99 -21.44
CA ASP A 2 28.95 -29.24 -21.92
C ASP A 2 28.88 -27.87 -21.25
N LEU A 3 28.87 -26.83 -22.07
CA LEU A 3 28.41 -25.49 -21.75
C LEU A 3 26.91 -25.54 -21.98
N ASP A 4 26.05 -25.68 -20.96
CA ASP A 4 24.63 -25.35 -21.08
C ASP A 4 23.93 -25.29 -19.71
N ASN A 5 23.22 -24.17 -19.50
CA ASN A 5 22.27 -23.82 -18.42
C ASN A 5 22.80 -23.11 -17.17
N GLU A 6 23.49 -21.97 -17.34
CA GLU A 6 23.64 -20.96 -16.25
C GLU A 6 22.42 -20.04 -16.09
N ASP A 7 21.43 -20.04 -16.98
CA ASP A 7 20.28 -19.12 -16.92
C ASP A 7 18.96 -19.86 -16.66
N SER A 8 18.86 -20.58 -15.54
CA SER A 8 17.54 -20.96 -15.04
C SER A 8 16.78 -19.69 -14.63
N PRO A 9 15.58 -19.42 -15.18
CA PRO A 9 14.89 -18.16 -14.92
C PRO A 9 14.54 -18.06 -13.43
N VAL A 10 15.05 -17.01 -12.79
CA VAL A 10 14.83 -16.72 -11.36
C VAL A 10 13.34 -16.52 -11.03
N LEU A 11 12.55 -16.10 -12.02
CA LEU A 11 11.12 -15.82 -11.91
C LEU A 11 10.33 -16.64 -12.93
N GLU A 12 9.33 -17.38 -12.47
CA GLU A 12 8.38 -18.11 -13.30
C GLU A 12 7.06 -17.34 -13.38
N ILE A 13 6.58 -17.03 -14.59
CA ILE A 13 5.30 -16.34 -14.77
C ILE A 13 4.15 -17.34 -14.64
N LYS A 14 3.28 -17.15 -13.64
CA LYS A 14 2.10 -18.00 -13.44
C LYS A 14 0.86 -17.45 -14.15
N LYS A 15 0.64 -16.14 -14.10
CA LYS A 15 -0.58 -15.52 -14.66
C LYS A 15 -0.39 -14.05 -15.01
N SER A 16 -0.83 -13.66 -16.19
CA SER A 16 -0.95 -12.25 -16.59
C SER A 16 -2.40 -11.81 -16.55
N LEU A 17 -2.67 -10.65 -15.95
CA LEU A 17 -4.00 -10.05 -15.80
C LEU A 17 -3.97 -8.59 -16.24
N PRO A 18 -3.83 -8.31 -17.55
CA PRO A 18 -3.72 -6.94 -18.06
C PRO A 18 -5.05 -6.18 -18.03
N LYS A 19 -6.19 -6.89 -18.06
CA LYS A 19 -7.54 -6.30 -18.07
C LYS A 19 -8.12 -6.05 -16.67
N ALA A 20 -7.39 -6.37 -15.61
CA ALA A 20 -7.82 -6.03 -14.26
C ALA A 20 -7.82 -4.49 -14.08
N ARG A 21 -8.59 -3.98 -13.11
CA ARG A 21 -8.61 -2.54 -12.77
C ARG A 21 -7.20 -1.96 -12.61
N ILE A 22 -6.32 -2.77 -12.03
CA ILE A 22 -4.89 -2.50 -11.95
C ILE A 22 -4.19 -3.68 -12.66
N PRO A 23 -3.46 -3.44 -13.77
CA PRO A 23 -2.74 -4.49 -14.48
C PRO A 23 -1.74 -5.19 -13.55
N LEU A 24 -1.80 -6.52 -13.48
CA LEU A 24 -0.94 -7.30 -12.58
C LEU A 24 -0.38 -8.55 -13.26
N LEU A 25 0.83 -8.90 -12.88
CA LEU A 25 1.55 -10.09 -13.32
C LEU A 25 1.90 -10.93 -12.09
N LYS A 26 1.30 -12.12 -11.98
CA LYS A 26 1.60 -13.08 -10.92
C LYS A 26 2.79 -13.92 -11.34
N VAL A 27 3.87 -13.81 -10.57
CA VAL A 27 5.10 -14.57 -10.77
C VAL A 27 5.44 -15.36 -9.51
N THR A 28 6.20 -16.43 -9.65
CA THR A 28 6.74 -17.19 -8.53
C THR A 28 8.25 -17.11 -8.59
N HIS A 29 8.86 -16.69 -7.48
CA HIS A 29 10.31 -16.74 -7.35
C HIS A 29 10.74 -18.19 -7.14
N VAL A 30 11.50 -18.75 -8.08
CA VAL A 30 11.82 -20.18 -8.13
C VAL A 30 12.65 -20.64 -6.92
N PRO A 31 13.69 -19.90 -6.47
CA PRO A 31 14.48 -20.29 -5.30
C PRO A 31 13.71 -20.27 -3.97
N SER A 32 12.85 -19.27 -3.75
CA SER A 32 12.14 -19.11 -2.46
C SER A 32 10.70 -19.62 -2.48
N GLN A 33 10.23 -20.13 -3.62
CA GLN A 33 8.84 -20.54 -3.86
C GLN A 33 7.81 -19.50 -3.42
N THR A 34 8.20 -18.22 -3.45
CA THR A 34 7.37 -17.13 -2.95
C THR A 34 6.50 -16.58 -4.08
N PRO A 35 5.17 -16.52 -3.91
CA PRO A 35 4.30 -15.86 -4.87
C PRO A 35 4.50 -14.35 -4.80
N ILE A 36 4.71 -13.72 -5.95
CA ILE A 36 4.94 -12.28 -6.10
C ILE A 36 3.91 -11.73 -7.08
N ASP A 37 3.26 -10.64 -6.69
CA ASP A 37 2.38 -9.87 -7.57
C ASP A 37 3.15 -8.63 -8.05
N LEU A 38 3.50 -8.59 -9.34
CA LEU A 38 4.15 -7.44 -9.99
C LEU A 38 3.08 -6.53 -10.59
N VAL A 39 3.13 -5.25 -10.24
CA VAL A 39 2.12 -4.26 -10.59
C VAL A 39 2.80 -2.95 -10.99
N ILE A 40 2.29 -2.30 -12.04
CA ILE A 40 2.72 -0.95 -12.44
C ILE A 40 1.70 0.04 -11.89
N HIS A 41 2.08 0.90 -10.94
CA HIS A 41 1.17 1.84 -10.29
C HIS A 41 1.80 3.22 -10.09
N LEU A 42 0.98 4.27 -10.22
CA LEU A 42 1.33 5.69 -9.95
C LEU A 42 1.39 6.04 -8.44
N GLY A 43 1.85 5.13 -7.58
CA GLY A 43 2.20 5.43 -6.18
C GLY A 43 1.12 5.27 -5.09
N HIS A 44 -0.18 5.17 -5.39
CA HIS A 44 -1.21 5.05 -4.34
C HIS A 44 -0.99 3.86 -3.36
N PRO A 45 -0.59 2.65 -3.81
CA PRO A 45 -0.32 1.54 -2.90
C PRO A 45 0.84 1.81 -1.93
N ILE A 46 1.81 2.65 -2.34
CA ILE A 46 2.96 3.04 -1.52
C ILE A 46 2.45 3.94 -0.39
N VAL A 47 1.70 4.98 -0.73
CA VAL A 47 1.05 5.92 0.19
C VAL A 47 0.15 5.19 1.20
N SER A 48 -0.73 4.32 0.72
CA SER A 48 -1.62 3.52 1.57
C SER A 48 -0.87 2.60 2.54
N SER A 49 0.30 2.10 2.14
CA SER A 49 1.16 1.27 2.98
C SER A 49 1.89 2.09 4.04
N TRP A 50 2.35 3.29 3.68
CA TRP A 50 2.93 4.24 4.65
C TRP A 50 1.92 4.67 5.68
N PHE A 51 0.70 5.02 5.28
CA PHE A 51 -0.38 5.35 6.21
C PHE A 51 -0.62 4.25 7.26
N LEU A 52 -0.72 2.98 6.85
CA LEU A 52 -0.90 1.88 7.81
C LEU A 52 0.33 1.66 8.69
N ARG A 53 1.54 1.81 8.15
CA ARG A 53 2.78 1.74 8.92
C ARG A 53 2.76 2.79 10.03
N ASP A 54 2.43 4.02 9.69
CA ASP A 54 2.47 5.15 10.61
C ASP A 54 1.40 4.99 11.71
N ILE A 55 0.21 4.47 11.37
CA ILE A 55 -0.81 4.07 12.36
C ILE A 55 -0.29 3.04 13.36
N VAL A 56 0.37 2.00 12.84
CA VAL A 56 0.91 0.93 13.66
C VAL A 56 2.02 1.43 14.58
N GLN A 57 2.78 2.44 14.16
CA GLN A 57 3.81 3.09 14.97
C GLN A 57 3.20 3.97 16.08
N VAL A 58 2.12 4.69 15.79
CA VAL A 58 1.44 5.55 16.77
C VAL A 58 0.77 4.72 17.89
N SER A 59 0.22 3.55 17.57
CA SER A 59 -0.48 2.73 18.56
C SER A 59 -0.14 1.25 18.47
N GLY A 60 0.61 0.75 19.46
CA GLY A 60 0.88 -0.68 19.61
C GLY A 60 -0.38 -1.53 19.85
N VAL A 61 -1.44 -0.95 20.44
CA VAL A 61 -2.75 -1.60 20.58
C VAL A 61 -3.45 -1.69 19.22
N GLY A 62 -3.35 -0.63 18.41
CA GLY A 62 -3.89 -0.61 17.05
C GLY A 62 -3.32 -1.74 16.18
N LYS A 63 -2.00 -1.97 16.25
CA LYS A 63 -1.35 -3.09 15.57
C LYS A 63 -1.98 -4.44 15.90
N LYS A 64 -2.10 -4.76 17.19
CA LYS A 64 -2.63 -6.04 17.66
C LYS A 64 -4.07 -6.25 17.22
N LEU A 65 -4.89 -5.20 17.27
CA LEU A 65 -6.29 -5.28 16.84
C LEU A 65 -6.41 -5.46 15.31
N ILE A 66 -5.59 -4.76 14.53
CA ILE A 66 -5.53 -4.93 13.07
C ILE A 66 -5.15 -6.38 12.72
N GLU A 67 -4.13 -6.94 13.36
CA GLU A 67 -3.69 -8.33 13.16
C GLU A 67 -4.79 -9.33 13.54
N LEU A 68 -5.43 -9.12 14.69
CA LEU A 68 -6.53 -9.97 15.18
C LEU A 68 -7.69 -10.03 14.18
N VAL A 69 -8.19 -8.86 13.76
CA VAL A 69 -9.34 -8.76 12.85
C VAL A 69 -8.99 -9.28 11.45
N ARG A 70 -7.77 -9.00 10.97
CA ARG A 70 -7.28 -9.53 9.69
C ARG A 70 -7.20 -11.06 9.71
N ASN A 71 -6.68 -11.64 10.79
CA ASN A 71 -6.55 -13.09 10.93
C ASN A 71 -7.92 -13.77 11.12
N TRP A 72 -8.83 -13.12 11.84
CA TRP A 72 -10.22 -13.56 11.94
C TRP A 72 -10.93 -13.56 10.57
N GLY A 73 -10.79 -12.48 9.78
CA GLY A 73 -11.35 -12.44 8.43
C GLY A 73 -10.74 -13.51 7.51
N ALA A 74 -9.45 -13.79 7.66
CA ALA A 74 -8.79 -14.86 6.92
C ALA A 74 -9.30 -16.25 7.33
N SER A 75 -9.50 -16.52 8.62
CA SER A 75 -10.00 -17.82 9.11
C SER A 75 -11.45 -18.09 8.70
N LYS A 76 -12.24 -17.05 8.45
CA LYS A 76 -13.59 -17.14 7.89
C LYS A 76 -13.63 -17.15 6.35
N ASN A 77 -12.46 -17.08 5.70
CA ASN A 77 -12.33 -17.04 4.24
C ASN A 77 -13.10 -15.88 3.58
N ILE A 78 -13.27 -14.75 4.29
CA ILE A 78 -13.99 -13.56 3.82
C ILE A 78 -13.06 -12.44 3.31
N THR A 79 -11.80 -12.77 3.03
CA THR A 79 -10.75 -11.79 2.64
C THR A 79 -10.39 -11.83 1.15
N ARG A 80 -11.18 -12.55 0.35
CA ARG A 80 -10.92 -12.87 -1.06
C ARG A 80 -11.40 -11.78 -2.01
N ALA A 81 -10.49 -10.84 -2.34
CA ALA A 81 -10.80 -9.76 -3.27
C ALA A 81 -11.15 -10.25 -4.69
N ASP A 82 -10.57 -11.37 -5.11
CA ASP A 82 -10.87 -12.05 -6.37
C ASP A 82 -12.32 -12.56 -6.44
N ALA A 83 -12.91 -12.89 -5.29
CA ALA A 83 -14.30 -13.32 -5.16
C ALA A 83 -15.27 -12.16 -4.86
N GLY A 84 -14.83 -10.90 -4.99
CA GLY A 84 -15.64 -9.72 -4.68
C GLY A 84 -15.80 -9.42 -3.19
N MET A 85 -15.04 -10.11 -2.32
CA MET A 85 -15.06 -9.86 -0.88
C MET A 85 -14.09 -8.74 -0.49
N LEU A 86 -14.16 -8.28 0.75
CA LEU A 86 -13.29 -7.21 1.25
C LEU A 86 -11.85 -7.73 1.39
N PRO A 87 -10.83 -7.10 0.77
CA PRO A 87 -9.43 -7.51 0.95
C PRO A 87 -8.96 -7.33 2.40
N LYS A 88 -7.90 -8.05 2.78
CA LYS A 88 -7.23 -7.90 4.10
C LYS A 88 -6.93 -6.44 4.46
N TYR A 89 -6.48 -5.64 3.48
CA TYR A 89 -6.25 -4.20 3.66
C TYR A 89 -7.53 -3.44 4.06
N GLY A 90 -8.69 -3.79 3.49
CA GLY A 90 -9.98 -3.20 3.85
C GLY A 90 -10.36 -3.46 5.30
N TYR A 91 -10.10 -4.67 5.82
CA TYR A 91 -10.28 -4.96 7.25
C TYR A 91 -9.34 -4.13 8.14
N SER A 92 -8.10 -3.90 7.71
CA SER A 92 -7.19 -3.00 8.42
C SER A 92 -7.79 -1.59 8.51
N LEU A 93 -8.33 -1.04 7.42
CA LEU A 93 -8.97 0.27 7.42
C LEU A 93 -10.24 0.33 8.30
N LEU A 94 -11.04 -0.74 8.35
CA LEU A 94 -12.20 -0.79 9.26
C LEU A 94 -11.79 -0.67 10.73
N VAL A 95 -10.69 -1.33 11.12
CA VAL A 95 -10.14 -1.21 12.48
C VAL A 95 -9.64 0.21 12.73
N VAL A 96 -8.94 0.80 11.77
CA VAL A 96 -8.48 2.21 11.86
C VAL A 96 -9.65 3.15 12.09
N ALA A 97 -10.69 3.06 11.26
CA ALA A 97 -11.89 3.89 11.38
C ALA A 97 -12.61 3.68 12.73
N PHE A 98 -12.66 2.44 13.23
CA PHE A 98 -13.20 2.15 14.56
C PHE A 98 -12.39 2.83 15.67
N LEU A 99 -11.06 2.72 15.62
CA LEU A 99 -10.17 3.32 16.62
C LEU A 99 -10.23 4.86 16.59
N GLN A 100 -10.33 5.46 15.41
CA GLN A 100 -10.54 6.90 15.24
C GLN A 100 -11.85 7.36 15.87
N ARG A 101 -12.96 6.66 15.62
CA ARG A 101 -14.27 6.96 16.23
C ARG A 101 -14.28 6.81 17.74
N LYS A 102 -13.40 5.97 18.29
CA LYS A 102 -13.24 5.78 19.74
C LYS A 102 -12.23 6.75 20.37
N GLY A 103 -11.64 7.66 19.58
CA GLY A 103 -10.62 8.60 20.07
C GLY A 103 -9.29 7.93 20.43
N LEU A 104 -9.06 6.69 19.99
CA LEU A 104 -7.84 5.92 20.24
C LEU A 104 -6.77 6.13 19.15
N LEU A 105 -7.17 6.71 18.02
CA LEU A 105 -6.31 7.22 16.97
C LEU A 105 -6.79 8.63 16.59
N PRO A 106 -5.90 9.54 16.20
CA PRO A 106 -6.32 10.84 15.70
C PRO A 106 -7.14 10.68 14.41
N ALA A 107 -8.17 11.52 14.25
CA ALA A 107 -9.04 11.50 13.08
C ALA A 107 -8.26 11.72 11.77
N ASN A 108 -7.23 12.56 11.84
CA ASN A 108 -6.23 12.74 10.81
C ASN A 108 -4.86 12.38 11.42
N LEU A 109 -4.17 11.36 10.89
CA LEU A 109 -2.80 11.07 11.31
C LEU A 109 -1.81 12.13 10.84
N PHE A 110 -2.14 12.81 9.75
CA PHE A 110 -1.41 13.96 9.26
C PHE A 110 -2.27 15.19 9.49
N PRO A 111 -1.85 16.16 10.31
CA PRO A 111 -2.55 17.42 10.38
C PRO A 111 -2.61 18.02 8.97
N ILE A 112 -3.83 18.31 8.50
CA ILE A 112 -4.00 19.19 7.35
C ILE A 112 -3.73 20.57 7.93
N GLU A 113 -2.50 21.04 7.82
CA GLU A 113 -2.27 22.48 7.91
C GLU A 113 -2.95 23.06 6.67
N GLU A 114 -3.96 23.91 6.87
CA GLU A 114 -4.45 24.81 5.83
C GLU A 114 -3.31 25.78 5.52
N GLU A 115 -2.30 25.32 4.78
CA GLU A 115 -1.22 26.18 4.31
C GLU A 115 -1.85 27.13 3.28
N GLU A 116 -1.84 28.43 3.59
CA GLU A 116 -2.29 29.50 2.71
C GLU A 116 -1.86 29.23 1.27
N ALA A 117 -2.81 29.35 0.32
CA ALA A 117 -2.65 29.10 -1.11
C ALA A 117 -1.24 29.41 -1.62
N VAL A 118 -0.38 28.39 -1.67
CA VAL A 118 0.96 28.51 -2.21
C VAL A 118 0.83 28.92 -3.69
N PRO A 119 1.49 29.98 -4.15
CA PRO A 119 1.35 30.46 -5.52
C PRO A 119 1.73 29.33 -6.48
N LYS A 120 0.73 28.80 -7.21
CA LYS A 120 0.77 27.68 -8.18
C LYS A 120 2.19 27.17 -8.40
N ALA A 121 2.62 26.25 -7.54
CA ALA A 121 3.96 25.70 -7.58
C ALA A 121 4.23 25.12 -8.98
N LYS A 122 5.34 25.55 -9.59
CA LYS A 122 5.89 24.94 -10.82
C LYS A 122 5.93 23.42 -10.60
N ARG A 123 5.31 22.68 -11.53
CA ARG A 123 5.18 21.21 -11.59
C ARG A 123 6.19 20.48 -10.70
N PRO A 124 5.75 19.55 -9.82
CA PRO A 124 6.65 18.89 -8.90
C PRO A 124 7.77 18.18 -9.67
N ARG A 125 9.00 18.40 -9.21
CA ARG A 125 10.16 17.69 -9.73
C ARG A 125 10.03 16.24 -9.30
N LEU A 126 9.76 15.36 -10.26
CA LEU A 126 10.07 13.95 -10.13
C LEU A 126 11.57 13.87 -9.79
N LEU A 127 11.90 13.58 -8.53
CA LEU A 127 13.24 13.14 -8.21
C LEU A 127 13.43 11.76 -8.88
N ALA A 128 14.63 11.50 -9.38
CA ALA A 128 14.97 10.31 -10.15
C ALA A 128 14.70 8.96 -9.44
N THR A 129 14.29 9.01 -8.16
CA THR A 129 14.10 7.88 -7.25
C THR A 129 12.64 7.62 -6.84
N GLY A 130 11.66 8.38 -7.35
CA GLY A 130 10.24 8.21 -7.02
C GLY A 130 9.62 9.36 -6.21
N LEU A 131 8.33 9.20 -5.82
CA LEU A 131 7.54 10.21 -5.09
C LEU A 131 8.20 10.58 -3.75
N ASP A 132 8.28 11.89 -3.49
CA ASP A 132 8.68 12.45 -2.19
C ASP A 132 7.67 12.01 -1.11
N PRO A 133 8.11 11.38 0.00
CA PRO A 133 7.22 10.93 1.08
C PRO A 133 6.45 12.06 1.79
N THR A 134 6.84 13.32 1.56
CA THR A 134 6.14 14.49 2.09
C THR A 134 5.08 15.06 1.14
N THR A 135 4.98 14.54 -0.09
CA THR A 135 4.15 15.12 -1.16
C THR A 135 3.07 14.14 -1.57
N TYR A 136 1.82 14.42 -1.19
CA TYR A 136 0.65 13.64 -1.60
C TYR A 136 -0.16 14.43 -2.63
N TYR A 137 -0.58 13.74 -3.69
CA TYR A 137 -1.43 14.28 -4.75
C TYR A 137 -2.89 13.99 -4.43
N THR A 138 -3.67 15.03 -4.19
CA THR A 138 -5.14 14.98 -4.25
C THR A 138 -5.62 16.08 -5.19
N GLU A 139 -6.36 15.71 -6.24
CA GLU A 139 -7.14 16.62 -7.09
C GLU A 139 -6.40 17.83 -7.69
N GLY A 140 -5.10 17.71 -7.98
CA GLY A 140 -4.32 18.76 -8.64
C GLY A 140 -3.73 19.81 -7.69
N GLU A 141 -3.85 19.61 -6.38
CA GLU A 141 -3.18 20.43 -5.37
C GLU A 141 -2.10 19.63 -4.63
N LEU A 142 -1.01 20.34 -4.31
CA LEU A 142 0.19 19.80 -3.72
C LEU A 142 0.11 20.02 -2.20
N ILE A 143 -0.16 18.96 -1.43
CA ILE A 143 -0.16 19.04 0.03
C ILE A 143 1.21 18.56 0.52
N ARG A 144 1.92 19.44 1.21
CA ARG A 144 3.23 19.17 1.79
C ARG A 144 3.05 18.93 3.29
N PHE A 145 3.46 17.77 3.79
CA PHE A 145 3.48 17.52 5.23
C PHE A 145 4.88 17.76 5.79
N VAL A 146 5.00 18.70 6.72
CA VAL A 146 6.24 18.93 7.47
C VAL A 146 6.22 18.02 8.69
N ALA A 147 7.27 17.20 8.85
CA ALA A 147 7.52 16.51 10.10
C ALA A 147 8.12 17.51 11.11
N LEU A 148 7.54 17.59 12.30
CA LEU A 148 8.08 18.35 13.44
C LEU A 148 9.42 17.75 13.91
#